data_AF-C9RB38-F1
#
_entry.id   AF-C9RB38-F1
#
_cell.length_a   1.000
_cell.length_b   1.000
_cell.length_c   1.000
_cell.angle_alpha   90.00
_cell.angle_beta   90.00
_cell.angle_gamma   90.00
#
_symmetry.space_group_name_H-M   'P 1'
#
loop_
_entity.id
_entity.type
_entity.pdbx_description
1 polymer ?
#
loop_
_entity_poly.entity_id
_entity_poly.type
_entity_poly.pdbx_seq_one_letter_code
_entity_poly.pdbx_strand_id
1 'polypeptide(L)'
;MEYQNVTLSLPKDVLRRAKLIAVERGVALSALLVQLLEDFTRQEDAYRKAQERHLALLNELNLGTGGEISWKREDVWLTGSGCLSVQIA
;
A
#
# COMPACT_ATOMS: atom_id res chain seq x y z
N MET A 1 -0.64 22.33 16.21
CA MET A 1 -1.45 21.11 16.33
C MET A 1 -2.15 21.16 17.67
N GLU A 2 -3.46 20.92 17.67
CA GLU A 2 -4.24 20.81 18.90
C GLU A 2 -4.24 19.34 19.34
N TYR A 3 -4.04 19.08 20.64
CA TYR A 3 -3.99 17.72 21.19
C TYR A 3 -5.26 17.44 21.99
N GLN A 4 -5.90 16.31 21.72
CA GLN A 4 -7.06 15.84 22.48
C GLN A 4 -6.68 14.62 23.31
N ASN A 5 -6.93 14.67 24.62
CA ASN A 5 -6.70 13.53 25.51
C ASN A 5 -7.77 12.46 25.29
N VAL A 6 -7.32 11.22 25.10
CA VAL A 6 -8.20 10.06 24.90
C VAL A 6 -7.87 9.00 25.96
N THR A 7 -8.89 8.52 26.67
CA THR A 7 -8.75 7.41 27.63
C THR A 7 -9.10 6.09 26.93
N LEU A 8 -8.18 5.14 26.95
CA LEU A 8 -8.36 3.83 26.30
C LEU A 8 -8.40 2.70 27.33
N SER A 9 -9.43 1.87 27.27
CA SER A 9 -9.49 0.62 28.01
C SER A 9 -8.81 -0.48 27.20
N LEU A 10 -7.58 -0.84 27.59
CA LEU A 10 -6.77 -1.87 26.92
C LEU A 10 -6.57 -3.09 27.83
N PRO A 11 -6.52 -4.31 27.28
CA PRO A 11 -6.14 -5.49 28.04
C PRO A 11 -4.76 -5.33 28.70
N LYS A 12 -4.63 -5.78 29.95
CA LYS A 12 -3.40 -5.60 30.75
C LYS A 12 -2.18 -6.25 30.10
N ASP A 13 -2.37 -7.39 29.44
CA ASP A 13 -1.33 -8.14 28.72
C ASP A 13 -0.84 -7.37 27.49
N VAL A 14 -1.74 -6.71 26.75
CA VAL A 14 -1.39 -5.85 25.61
C VAL A 14 -0.62 -4.64 26.10
N LEU A 15 -1.09 -3.98 27.17
CA LEU A 15 -0.41 -2.82 27.74
C LEU A 15 1.00 -3.15 28.22
N ARG A 16 1.20 -4.34 28.82
CA ARG A 16 2.53 -4.81 29.24
C ARG A 16 3.46 -4.99 28.06
N ARG A 17 3.01 -5.65 26.99
CA ARG A 17 3.81 -5.87 25.77
C ARG A 17 4.15 -4.55 25.09
N ALA A 18 3.19 -3.64 24.96
CA ALA A 18 3.40 -2.33 24.37
C ALA A 18 4.44 -1.50 25.15
N LYS A 19 4.43 -1.57 26.49
CA LYS A 19 5.46 -0.92 27.31
C LYS A 19 6.86 -1.48 27.06
N LEU A 20 7.01 -2.80 26.93
CA LEU A 20 8.31 -3.40 26.61
C LEU A 20 8.84 -2.90 25.27
N ILE A 21 7.99 -2.91 24.23
CA ILE A 21 8.34 -2.40 22.90
C ILE A 21 8.73 -0.92 22.96
N ALA A 22 7.98 -0.11 23.71
CA ALA A 22 8.28 1.31 23.87
C ALA A 22 9.66 1.53 24.52
N VAL A 23 9.99 0.75 25.56
CA VAL A 23 11.30 0.77 26.21
C VAL A 23 12.42 0.32 25.26
N GLU A 24 12.23 -0.78 24.53
CA GLU A 24 13.18 -1.28 23.54
C GLU A 24 13.48 -0.23 22.45
N ARG A 25 12.47 0.55 22.06
CA ARG A 25 12.58 1.63 21.07
C ARG A 25 13.04 2.98 21.66
N GLY A 26 13.20 3.08 22.98
CA GLY A 26 13.58 4.31 23.66
C GLY A 26 12.52 5.43 23.59
N VAL A 27 11.24 5.08 23.42
CA VAL A 27 10.14 6.05 23.29
C VAL A 27 9.10 5.88 24.39
N ALA A 28 8.31 6.92 24.65
CA ALA A 28 7.18 6.83 25.55
C ALA A 28 6.04 6.00 24.94
N LEU A 29 5.22 5.37 25.78
CA LEU A 29 4.05 4.60 25.32
C LEU A 29 3.06 5.47 24.53
N SER A 30 2.82 6.71 24.98
CA SER A 30 1.96 7.65 24.27
C SER A 30 2.53 8.00 22.89
N ALA A 31 3.84 8.22 22.78
CA ALA A 31 4.50 8.50 21.51
C ALA A 31 4.40 7.30 20.55
N LEU A 32 4.57 6.07 21.06
CA LEU A 32 4.38 4.85 20.28
C LEU A 32 2.94 4.74 19.75
N LEU A 33 1.93 5.05 20.59
CA LEU A 33 0.53 5.03 20.17
C LEU A 33 0.22 6.10 19.12
N VAL A 34 0.77 7.31 19.26
CA VAL A 34 0.62 8.38 18.27
C VAL A 34 1.20 7.94 16.92
N GLN A 35 2.41 7.40 16.90
CA GLN A 35 3.04 6.90 15.67
C GLN A 35 2.21 5.81 15.00
N LEU A 36 1.70 4.86 15.77
CA LEU A 36 0.81 3.80 15.25
C LEU A 36 -0.46 4.38 14.60
N LEU A 37 -1.08 5.39 15.21
CA LEU A 37 -2.27 6.04 14.65
C LEU A 37 -1.95 6.88 13.40
N GLU A 38 -0.81 7.58 13.39
CA GLU A 38 -0.34 8.33 12.23
C GLU A 38 -0.02 7.41 11.05
N ASP A 39 0.64 6.29 11.30
CA ASP A 39 0.98 5.34 10.25
C ASP A 39 -0.26 4.63 9.71
N PHE A 40 -1.20 4.27 10.60
CA PHE A 40 -2.50 3.71 10.20
C PHE A 40 -3.29 4.67 9.30
N THR A 41 -3.43 5.94 9.70
CA THR A 41 -4.16 6.93 8.89
C THR A 41 -3.45 7.25 7.58
N ARG A 42 -2.11 7.33 7.59
CA ARG A 42 -1.31 7.54 6.39
C ARG A 42 -1.47 6.40 5.38
N GLN A 43 -1.49 5.15 5.84
CA GLN A 43 -1.64 3.99 4.96
C GLN A 43 -3.03 3.99 4.29
N GLU A 44 -4.08 4.27 5.06
CA GLU A 44 -5.45 4.40 4.53
C GLU A 44 -5.55 5.54 3.50
N ASP A 45 -4.98 6.70 3.80
CA ASP A 45 -4.99 7.85 2.90
C ASP A 45 -4.17 7.60 1.63
N ALA A 46 -3.03 6.92 1.73
CA ALA A 46 -2.19 6.60 0.59
C ALA A 46 -2.89 5.65 -0.38
N TYR A 47 -3.55 4.62 0.14
CA TYR A 47 -4.34 3.70 -0.67
C TYR A 47 -5.50 4.42 -1.37
N ARG A 48 -6.27 5.23 -0.63
CA ARG A 48 -7.38 5.99 -1.18
C ARG A 48 -6.92 6.96 -2.29
N LYS A 49 -5.84 7.70 -2.05
CA LYS A 49 -5.26 8.60 -3.06
C LYS A 49 -4.78 7.86 -4.30
N ALA A 50 -4.16 6.68 -4.15
CA ALA A 50 -3.74 5.87 -5.29
C ALA A 50 -4.94 5.37 -6.09
N GLN A 51 -5.99 4.90 -5.42
CA GLN A 51 -7.24 4.46 -6.04
C GLN A 51 -7.90 5.61 -6.82
N GLU A 52 -8.10 6.76 -6.18
CA GLU A 52 -8.72 7.95 -6.79
C GLU A 52 -7.94 8.41 -8.03
N ARG A 53 -6.61 8.48 -7.93
CA ARG A 53 -5.75 8.83 -9.08
C ARG A 53 -5.90 7.84 -10.22
N HIS A 54 -5.93 6.54 -9.93
CA HIS A 54 -6.06 5.52 -10.97
C HIS A 54 -7.44 5.55 -11.63
N LEU A 55 -8.51 5.73 -10.85
CA LEU A 55 -9.86 5.88 -11.39
C LEU A 55 -10.00 7.16 -12.24
N ALA A 56 -9.40 8.27 -11.83
CA ALA A 56 -9.38 9.48 -12.64
C ALA A 56 -8.67 9.24 -13.99
N LEU A 57 -7.50 8.59 -13.96
CA LEU A 57 -6.78 8.21 -15.18
C LEU A 57 -7.59 7.28 -16.09
N LEU A 58 -8.27 6.28 -15.54
CA LEU A 58 -9.11 5.37 -16.33
C LEU A 58 -10.29 6.09 -16.99
N ASN A 59 -10.83 7.13 -16.37
CA ASN A 59 -11.92 7.93 -16.93
C ASN A 59 -11.44 8.93 -17.99
N GLU A 60 -10.21 9.45 -17.87
CA GLU A 60 -9.65 10.42 -18.82
C GLU A 60 -9.00 9.75 -20.04
N LEU A 61 -8.39 8.59 -19.85
CA LEU A 61 -7.65 7.90 -20.90
C LEU A 61 -8.60 7.07 -21.76
N ASN A 62 -8.60 7.35 -23.06
CA ASN A 62 -9.10 6.40 -24.04
C ASN A 62 -8.08 5.26 -24.19
N LEU A 63 -8.30 4.16 -23.45
CA LEU A 63 -7.43 2.99 -23.46
C LEU A 63 -7.41 2.24 -24.81
N GLY A 64 -8.22 2.66 -25.78
CA GLY A 64 -8.26 2.05 -27.12
C GLY A 64 -8.76 0.61 -27.12
N THR A 65 -9.23 0.10 -25.97
CA THR A 65 -9.71 -1.27 -25.82
C THR A 65 -11.11 -1.46 -26.37
N GLY A 66 -11.91 -0.38 -26.53
CA GLY A 66 -13.28 -0.47 -27.04
C GLY A 66 -14.21 -1.39 -26.24
N GLY A 67 -13.78 -1.85 -25.05
CA GLY A 67 -14.46 -2.90 -24.28
C GLY A 67 -14.17 -4.33 -24.75
N GLU A 68 -13.35 -4.52 -25.78
CA GLU A 68 -13.02 -5.81 -26.36
C GLU A 68 -11.54 -6.17 -26.14
N ILE A 69 -11.31 -7.38 -25.62
CA ILE A 69 -9.96 -7.90 -25.44
C ILE A 69 -9.54 -8.54 -26.77
N SER A 70 -8.75 -7.83 -27.57
CA SER A 70 -8.33 -8.27 -28.92
C SER A 70 -7.11 -9.19 -28.91
N TRP A 71 -6.33 -9.22 -27.82
CA TRP A 71 -5.17 -10.09 -27.67
C TRP A 71 -5.48 -11.39 -26.91
N LYS A 72 -4.73 -12.45 -27.19
CA LYS A 72 -4.71 -13.66 -26.36
C LYS A 72 -3.40 -13.70 -25.57
N ARG A 73 -3.38 -14.49 -24.49
CA ARG A 73 -2.20 -14.62 -23.63
C ARG A 73 -0.96 -15.03 -24.43
N GLU A 74 -1.15 -15.87 -25.45
CA GLU A 74 -0.09 -16.37 -26.33
C GLU A 74 0.53 -15.25 -27.19
N ASP A 75 -0.23 -14.21 -27.54
CA ASP A 75 0.23 -13.09 -28.38
C ASP A 75 1.20 -12.16 -27.63
N VAL A 76 1.09 -12.11 -26.30
CA VAL A 76 1.97 -11.30 -25.42
C VAL A 76 3.38 -11.89 -25.34
N TRP A 77 3.51 -13.22 -25.45
CA TRP A 77 4.81 -13.89 -25.43
C TRP A 77 5.59 -13.72 -26.74
N LEU A 78 4.88 -13.58 -27.87
CA LEU A 78 5.46 -13.47 -29.21
C LEU A 78 5.97 -12.06 -29.52
N THR A 79 5.40 -11.02 -28.89
CA THR A 79 5.75 -9.61 -29.13
C THR A 79 6.91 -9.09 -28.27
N GLY A 80 7.24 -9.78 -27.17
CA GLY A 80 8.40 -9.49 -26.33
C GLY A 80 9.70 -10.21 -26.74
N SER A 81 9.63 -11.14 -27.70
CA SER A 81 10.77 -11.95 -28.15
C SER A 81 11.58 -11.26 -29.25
N GLY A 82 12.01 -10.03 -28.98
CA GLY A 82 13.20 -9.49 -29.63
C GLY A 82 14.43 -10.07 -28.95
N CYS A 83 15.19 -10.89 -29.68
CA CYS A 83 16.51 -11.46 -29.34
C CYS A 83 16.52 -12.87 -28.72
N LEU A 84 16.73 -13.89 -29.57
CA LEU A 84 17.96 -14.71 -29.58
C LEU A 84 17.83 -15.77 -30.67
N SER A 85 18.31 -15.44 -31.87
CA SER A 85 18.74 -16.43 -32.85
C SER A 85 19.95 -17.17 -32.28
N VAL A 86 19.69 -18.26 -31.57
CA VAL A 86 20.68 -19.30 -31.30
C VAL A 86 20.43 -20.40 -32.32
N GLN A 87 21.18 -20.35 -33.42
CA GLN A 87 21.45 -21.52 -34.24
C GLN A 87 22.20 -22.53 -33.36
N ILE A 88 21.58 -23.67 -33.09
CA ILE A 88 22.30 -24.88 -32.70
C ILE A 88 22.24 -25.83 -33.90
N ALA A 89 23.43 -26.36 -34.18
CA ALA A 89 23.86 -27.12 -35.34
C ALA A 89 23.06 -28.39 -35.65
#